data_AF-A0A506UM04-F1
#
_entry.id   AF-A0A506UM04-F1
#
_cell.length_a   1.000
_cell.length_b   1.000
_cell.length_c   1.000
_cell.angle_alpha   90.00
_cell.angle_beta   90.00
_cell.angle_gamma   90.00
#
_symmetry.space_group_name_H-M   'P 1'
#
loop_
_entity.id
_entity.type
_entity.pdbx_description
1 polymer ?
#
loop_
_entity_poly.entity_id
_entity_poly.type
_entity_poly.pdbx_seq_one_letter_code
_entity_poly.pdbx_strand_id
1 'polypeptide(L)'
;MSAGKPPSPAELSPELPSELLEIEQLYVELAEAEAKAEAQLVGAEEALLAAQHKASHPAASDEMVEAFGRWLPQGRREIVAARKALEKATLEKDMFRRYYLARQPVCAPQRDSARV
;
A
#
# COMPACT_ATOMS: atom_id res chain seq x y z
N MET A 1 -4.09 49.38 34.12
CA MET A 1 -3.42 48.74 32.97
C MET A 1 -2.97 47.36 33.41
N SER A 2 -3.81 46.33 33.23
CA SER A 2 -3.44 44.95 33.55
C SER A 2 -2.65 44.38 32.39
N ALA A 3 -1.37 44.05 32.63
CA ALA A 3 -0.57 43.31 31.68
C ALA A 3 -1.16 41.89 31.55
N GLY A 4 -1.73 41.61 30.38
CA GLY A 4 -2.19 40.29 29.99
C GLY A 4 -1.00 39.32 30.00
N LYS A 5 -1.10 38.29 30.83
CA LYS A 5 -0.17 37.16 30.85
C LYS A 5 -0.13 36.54 29.45
N PRO A 6 1.04 36.31 28.82
CA PRO A 6 1.09 35.67 27.52
C PRO A 6 0.52 34.24 27.63
N PRO A 7 -0.24 33.77 26.62
CA PRO A 7 -0.72 32.40 26.62
C PRO A 7 0.47 31.43 26.69
N SER A 8 0.33 30.42 27.53
CA SER A 8 1.27 29.31 27.69
C SER A 8 1.43 28.57 26.35
N PRO A 9 2.56 27.89 26.06
CA PRO A 9 2.79 27.09 24.84
C PRO A 9 1.85 25.88 24.69
N ALA A 10 0.81 25.79 25.53
CA ALA A 10 -0.30 24.85 25.45
C ALA A 10 -1.40 25.32 24.48
N GLU A 11 -1.07 26.15 23.49
CA GLU A 11 -1.82 26.17 22.24
C GLU A 11 -1.54 24.85 21.52
N LEU A 12 -2.25 23.85 22.06
CA LEU A 12 -2.34 22.48 21.65
C LEU A 12 -2.30 22.42 20.13
N SER A 13 -1.18 21.91 19.63
CA SER A 13 -1.16 21.19 18.37
C SER A 13 -2.43 20.34 18.33
N PRO A 14 -3.29 20.47 17.31
CA PRO A 14 -4.54 19.73 17.28
C PRO A 14 -4.16 18.25 17.26
N GLU A 15 -4.30 17.59 18.40
CA GLU A 15 -4.33 16.14 18.45
C GLU A 15 -5.44 15.76 17.48
N LEU A 16 -5.06 15.13 16.37
CA LEU A 16 -6.02 14.58 15.43
C LEU A 16 -7.05 13.81 16.25
N PRO A 17 -8.37 14.07 16.08
CA PRO A 17 -9.41 13.27 16.71
C PRO A 17 -9.03 11.78 16.64
N SER A 18 -9.19 11.03 17.73
CA SER A 18 -8.76 9.61 17.81
C SER A 18 -9.23 8.77 16.62
N GLU A 19 -10.41 9.09 16.08
CA GLU A 19 -10.97 8.49 14.86
C GLU A 19 -10.10 8.71 13.61
N LEU A 20 -9.49 9.90 13.46
CA LEU A 20 -8.57 10.18 12.35
C LEU A 20 -7.27 9.38 12.50
N LEU A 21 -6.75 9.24 13.72
CA LEU A 21 -5.56 8.42 13.98
C LEU A 21 -5.81 6.94 13.67
N GLU A 22 -6.98 6.40 14.05
CA GLU A 22 -7.39 5.04 13.71
C GLU A 22 -7.50 4.83 12.19
N ILE A 23 -8.05 5.81 11.47
CA ILE A 23 -8.19 5.76 10.01
C ILE A 23 -6.82 5.83 9.32
N GLU A 24 -5.93 6.71 9.78
CA GLU A 24 -4.57 6.80 9.27
C GLU A 24 -3.81 5.50 9.50
N GLN A 25 -3.94 4.90 10.69
CA GLN A 25 -3.31 3.63 11.01
C GLN A 25 -3.82 2.49 10.11
N LEU A 26 -5.13 2.38 9.91
CA LEU A 26 -5.71 1.41 8.99
C LEU A 26 -5.24 1.62 7.54
N TYR A 27 -5.11 2.88 7.11
CA TYR A 27 -4.59 3.17 5.76
C TYR A 27 -3.12 2.74 5.61
N VAL A 28 -2.30 2.97 6.63
CA VAL A 28 -0.90 2.51 6.66
C VAL A 28 -0.84 0.99 6.58
N GLU A 29 -1.63 0.27 7.37
CA GLU A 29 -1.69 -1.20 7.34
C GLU A 29 -2.08 -1.74 5.95
N LEU A 30 -3.06 -1.10 5.29
CA LEU A 30 -3.46 -1.45 3.93
C LEU A 30 -2.36 -1.16 2.90
N ALA A 31 -1.63 -0.04 3.05
CA ALA A 31 -0.50 0.30 2.20
C ALA A 31 0.67 -0.67 2.38
N GLU A 32 0.96 -1.09 3.62
CA GLU A 32 1.98 -2.11 3.91
C GLU A 32 1.59 -3.48 3.32
N ALA A 33 0.31 -3.85 3.42
CA ALA A 33 -0.19 -5.09 2.82
C ALA A 33 -0.04 -5.10 1.29
N GLU A 34 -0.34 -3.98 0.64
CA GLU A 34 -0.15 -3.81 -0.81
C GLU A 34 1.33 -3.88 -1.20
N ALA A 35 2.20 -3.13 -0.51
CA ALA A 35 3.64 -3.15 -0.76
C ALA A 35 4.24 -4.55 -0.58
N LYS A 36 3.77 -5.30 0.42
CA LYS A 36 4.17 -6.69 0.63
C LYS A 36 3.71 -7.60 -0.52
N ALA A 37 2.49 -7.44 -1.01
CA ALA A 37 1.98 -8.21 -2.14
C ALA A 37 2.72 -7.88 -3.44
N GLU A 38 3.08 -6.61 -3.65
CA GLU A 38 3.91 -6.17 -4.76
C GLU A 38 5.31 -6.79 -4.70
N ALA A 39 5.97 -6.75 -3.54
CA ALA A 39 7.27 -7.38 -3.35
C ALA A 39 7.23 -8.90 -3.61
N GLN A 40 6.14 -9.58 -3.23
CA GLN A 40 5.95 -11.01 -3.55
C GLN A 40 5.82 -11.26 -5.05
N LEU A 41 5.10 -10.38 -5.78
CA LEU A 41 4.97 -10.49 -7.23
C LEU A 41 6.32 -10.29 -7.91
N VAL A 42 7.04 -9.22 -7.55
CA VAL A 42 8.38 -8.94 -8.07
C VAL A 42 9.31 -10.12 -7.82
N GLY A 43 9.36 -10.64 -6.59
CA GLY A 43 10.20 -11.79 -6.26
C GLY A 43 9.85 -13.06 -7.06
N ALA A 44 8.57 -13.31 -7.32
CA ALA A 44 8.14 -14.46 -8.14
C ALA A 44 8.52 -14.28 -9.62
N GLU A 45 8.40 -13.07 -10.16
CA GLU A 45 8.81 -12.75 -11.53
C GLU A 45 10.33 -12.80 -11.70
N GLU A 46 11.10 -12.30 -10.73
CA GLU A 46 12.55 -12.42 -10.69
C GLU A 46 13.00 -13.88 -10.63
N ALA A 47 12.35 -14.70 -9.81
CA ALA A 47 12.64 -16.14 -9.73
C ALA A 47 12.43 -16.84 -11.07
N LEU A 48 11.34 -16.51 -11.78
CA LEU A 48 11.09 -17.02 -13.14
C LEU A 48 12.18 -16.60 -14.12
N LEU A 49 12.53 -15.32 -14.14
CA LEU A 49 13.58 -14.79 -15.03
C LEU A 49 14.93 -15.42 -14.74
N ALA A 50 15.30 -15.57 -13.47
CA ALA A 50 16.55 -16.21 -13.06
C ALA A 50 16.60 -17.69 -13.45
N ALA A 51 15.50 -18.42 -13.28
CA ALA A 51 15.41 -19.82 -13.67
C ALA A 51 15.45 -19.99 -15.19
N GLN A 52 14.74 -19.13 -15.93
CA GLN A 52 14.76 -19.12 -17.39
C GLN A 52 16.15 -18.80 -17.91
N HIS A 53 16.82 -17.77 -17.38
CA HIS A 53 18.17 -17.38 -17.79
C HIS A 53 19.17 -18.53 -17.63
N LYS A 54 19.10 -19.26 -16.50
CA LYS A 54 19.93 -20.45 -16.27
C LYS A 54 19.66 -21.54 -17.30
N ALA A 55 18.40 -21.82 -17.60
CA ALA A 55 18.00 -22.88 -18.53
C ALA A 55 18.25 -22.52 -20.01
N SER A 56 18.23 -21.24 -20.37
CA SER A 56 18.49 -20.77 -21.75
C SER A 56 19.96 -20.47 -22.04
N HIS A 57 20.85 -20.64 -21.05
CA HIS A 57 22.26 -20.34 -21.23
C HIS A 57 22.92 -21.34 -22.22
N PRO A 58 23.84 -20.91 -23.11
CA PRO A 58 24.48 -21.82 -24.08
C PRO A 58 25.25 -22.99 -23.46
N ALA A 59 25.64 -22.87 -22.19
CA ALA A 59 26.31 -23.92 -21.41
C ALA A 59 25.38 -24.66 -20.43
N ALA A 60 24.06 -24.47 -20.54
CA ALA A 60 23.10 -25.20 -19.72
C ALA A 60 23.14 -26.70 -20.06
N SER A 61 23.15 -27.54 -19.03
CA SER A 61 22.99 -28.98 -19.23
C SER A 61 21.53 -29.35 -19.46
N ASP A 62 21.28 -30.51 -20.07
CA ASP A 62 19.93 -31.06 -20.24
C ASP A 62 19.20 -31.16 -18.89
N GLU A 63 19.91 -31.53 -17.82
CA GLU A 63 19.37 -31.59 -16.46
C GLU A 63 18.86 -30.23 -15.96
N MET A 64 19.54 -29.12 -16.30
CA MET A 64 19.09 -27.77 -15.94
C MET A 64 17.83 -27.39 -16.70
N VAL A 65 17.74 -27.73 -17.98
CA VAL A 65 16.56 -27.49 -18.81
C VAL A 65 15.37 -28.30 -18.30
N GLU A 66 15.57 -29.57 -17.99
CA GLU A 66 14.52 -30.42 -17.40
C GLU A 66 14.07 -29.92 -16.01
N ALA A 67 15.01 -29.51 -15.16
CA ALA A 67 14.69 -28.95 -13.85
C ALA A 67 13.83 -27.70 -13.98
N PHE A 68 14.15 -26.81 -14.92
CA PHE A 68 13.31 -25.65 -15.23
C PHE A 68 11.92 -26.08 -15.74
N GLY A 69 11.85 -27.05 -16.66
CA GLY A 69 10.59 -27.59 -17.15
C GLY A 69 9.70 -28.16 -16.05
N ARG A 70 10.27 -28.88 -15.08
CA ARG A 70 9.56 -29.41 -13.90
C ARG A 70 9.09 -28.31 -12.95
N TRP A 71 9.88 -27.25 -12.77
CA TRP A 71 9.55 -26.14 -11.88
C TRP A 71 8.54 -25.15 -12.49
N LEU A 72 8.55 -24.93 -13.80
CA LEU A 72 7.79 -23.88 -14.49
C LEU A 72 6.28 -23.85 -14.16
N PRO A 73 5.55 -24.99 -14.06
CA PRO A 73 4.15 -24.96 -13.68
C PRO A 73 3.92 -24.38 -12.28
N GLN A 74 4.80 -24.67 -11.33
CA GLN A 74 4.73 -24.15 -9.97
C GLN A 74 5.05 -22.66 -9.95
N GLY A 75 6.14 -22.23 -10.58
CA GLY A 75 6.50 -20.80 -10.67
C GLY A 75 5.40 -19.94 -11.29
N ARG A 76 4.71 -20.44 -12.33
CA ARG A 76 3.55 -19.75 -12.91
C ARG A 76 2.37 -19.61 -11.94
N ARG A 77 2.11 -20.63 -11.12
CA ARG A 77 1.05 -20.57 -10.09
C ARG A 77 1.38 -19.54 -9.02
N GLU A 78 2.64 -19.44 -8.63
CA GLU A 78 3.12 -18.46 -7.65
C GLU A 78 2.92 -17.03 -8.17
N ILE A 79 3.30 -16.75 -9.42
CA ILE A 79 3.05 -15.44 -10.05
C ILE A 79 1.56 -15.11 -10.10
N VAL A 80 0.71 -16.06 -10.52
CA VAL A 80 -0.75 -15.85 -10.55
C VAL A 80 -1.31 -15.58 -9.15
N ALA A 81 -0.85 -16.30 -8.14
CA ALA A 81 -1.26 -16.09 -6.76
C ALA A 81 -0.84 -14.71 -6.24
N ALA A 82 0.41 -14.30 -6.50
CA ALA A 82 0.93 -12.99 -6.13
C ALA A 82 0.17 -11.84 -6.81
N ARG A 83 -0.14 -11.97 -8.12
CA ARG A 83 -0.98 -10.99 -8.84
C ARG A 83 -2.36 -10.83 -8.21
N LYS A 84 -3.01 -11.94 -7.85
CA LYS A 84 -4.32 -11.90 -7.18
C LYS A 84 -4.23 -11.26 -5.79
N ALA A 85 -3.15 -11.52 -5.06
CA ALA A 85 -2.93 -10.91 -3.75
C ALA A 85 -2.75 -9.38 -3.87
N LEU A 86 -1.98 -8.94 -4.86
CA LEU A 86 -1.79 -7.50 -5.13
C LEU A 86 -3.10 -6.85 -5.56
N GLU A 87 -3.83 -7.44 -6.51
CA GLU A 87 -5.13 -6.94 -6.97
C GLU A 87 -6.11 -6.76 -5.80
N LYS A 88 -6.17 -7.75 -4.91
CA LYS A 88 -7.00 -7.70 -3.70
C LYS A 88 -6.58 -6.56 -2.77
N ALA A 89 -5.29 -6.44 -2.46
CA ALA A 89 -4.78 -5.42 -1.55
C ALA A 89 -5.02 -4.00 -2.08
N THR A 90 -4.77 -3.79 -3.39
CA THR A 90 -5.07 -2.51 -4.05
C THR A 90 -6.55 -2.18 -3.99
N LEU A 91 -7.43 -3.15 -4.24
CA LEU A 91 -8.87 -2.95 -4.16
C LEU A 91 -9.35 -2.63 -2.74
N GLU A 92 -8.82 -3.30 -1.72
CA GLU A 92 -9.13 -3.02 -0.31
C GLU A 92 -8.71 -1.59 0.08
N LYS A 93 -7.50 -1.18 -0.28
CA LYS A 93 -7.00 0.18 -0.06
C LYS A 93 -7.86 1.24 -0.76
N ASP A 94 -8.23 1.00 -2.02
CA ASP A 94 -9.07 1.92 -2.79
C ASP A 94 -10.50 2.03 -2.22
N MET A 95 -11.09 0.90 -1.79
CA MET A 95 -12.39 0.91 -1.14
C MET A 95 -12.34 1.68 0.18
N PHE A 96 -11.32 1.48 1.00
CA PHE A 96 -11.12 2.22 2.23
C PHE A 96 -10.99 3.72 1.97
N ARG A 97 -10.16 4.11 1.00
CA ARG A 97 -10.00 5.52 0.58
C ARG A 97 -11.33 6.14 0.17
N ARG A 98 -12.13 5.45 -0.65
CA ARG A 98 -13.45 5.94 -1.09
C ARG A 98 -14.44 6.05 0.07
N TYR A 99 -14.48 5.05 0.94
CA TYR A 99 -15.31 5.03 2.15
C TYR A 99 -14.99 6.23 3.06
N TYR A 100 -13.70 6.51 3.25
CA TYR A 100 -13.24 7.60 4.09
C TYR A 100 -13.57 8.97 3.48
N LEU A 101 -13.27 9.17 2.18
CA LEU A 101 -13.61 10.40 1.48
C LEU A 101 -15.12 10.70 1.47
N ALA A 102 -15.96 9.67 1.38
CA ALA A 102 -17.42 9.82 1.43
C ALA A 102 -17.94 10.21 2.83
N ARG A 103 -17.16 9.96 3.88
CA ARG A 103 -17.49 10.27 5.29
C ARG A 103 -16.85 11.53 5.82
N GLN A 104 -15.87 12.10 5.12
CA GLN A 104 -15.34 13.40 5.51
C GLN A 104 -16.49 14.41 5.40
N PRO A 105 -16.82 15.15 6.48
CA PRO A 105 -17.70 16.28 6.34
C PRO A 105 -17.04 17.21 5.34
N VAL A 106 -17.68 17.42 4.18
CA VAL A 106 -17.27 18.44 3.22
C VAL A 106 -17.06 19.67 4.07
N CYS A 107 -15.82 20.15 4.15
CA CYS A 107 -15.50 21.39 4.82
C CYS A 107 -16.40 22.43 4.17
N ALA A 108 -17.50 22.78 4.84
CA ALA A 108 -18.45 23.72 4.31
C ALA A 108 -17.62 24.98 4.02
N PRO A 109 -17.67 25.54 2.80
CA PRO A 109 -17.00 26.82 2.58
C PRO A 109 -17.54 27.73 3.69
N GLN A 110 -16.64 28.19 4.56
CA GLN A 110 -16.96 29.18 5.57
C GLN A 110 -17.66 30.29 4.80
N ARG A 111 -18.99 30.40 4.94
CA ARG A 111 -19.71 31.55 4.47
C ARG A 111 -19.16 32.67 5.31
N ASP A 112 -18.23 33.43 4.73
CA ASP A 112 -17.78 34.71 5.25
C ASP A 112 -19.02 35.53 5.53
N SER A 113 -19.46 35.46 6.79
CA SER A 113 -20.39 36.38 7.40
C SER A 113 -19.59 37.62 7.75
N ALA A 114 -19.16 38.34 6.71
CA ALA A 114 -18.78 39.74 6.81
C ALA A 114 -19.90 40.51 6.09
N ARG A 115 -21.01 40.72 6.80
CA ARG A 115 -21.36 41.96 7.52
C ARG A 115 -21.64 43.13 6.56
N VAL A 116 -22.94 43.46 6.55
CA VAL A 116 -23.62 44.75 6.30
C VAL A 116 -22.72 45.96 6.55
#